data_AF-A0A924SFB8-F1
#
_entry.id   AF-A0A924SFB8-F1
#
_cell.length_a   1.000
_cell.length_b   1.000
_cell.length_c   1.000
_cell.angle_alpha   90.00
_cell.angle_beta   90.00
_cell.angle_gamma   90.00
#
_symmetry.space_group_name_H-M   'P 1'
#
loop_
_entity.id
_entity.type
_entity.pdbx_description
1 polymer ?
#
loop_
_entity_poly.entity_id
_entity_poly.type
_entity_poly.pdbx_seq_one_letter_code
_entity_poly.pdbx_strand_id
1 'polypeptide(L)' 'GVSGHVVDGTSVASVAAAVGGLLADPAAARRMGEAGREWVQREWRWDVLAQRLRDLLADSPPDLSQR' A
#
# COMPACT_ATOMS: atom_id res chain seq x y z
N GLY A 1 11.77 -2.03 -6.98
CA GLY A 1 11.59 -1.06 -5.87
C GLY A 1 12.12 -1.67 -4.59
N VAL A 2 11.82 -1.06 -3.43
CA VAL A 2 12.30 -1.54 -2.11
C VAL A 2 11.30 -2.52 -1.48
N SER A 3 10.00 -2.22 -1.55
CA SER A 3 8.91 -3.06 -1.05
C SER A 3 8.14 -3.82 -2.13
N GLY A 4 8.51 -3.63 -3.40
CA GLY A 4 7.80 -4.19 -4.55
C GLY A 4 8.31 -3.71 -5.90
N HIS A 5 7.72 -4.23 -6.97
CA HIS A 5 7.89 -3.76 -8.34
C HIS A 5 6.56 -3.23 -8.87
N VAL A 6 6.60 -2.07 -9.52
CA VAL A 6 5.49 -1.56 -10.31
C VAL A 6 5.85 -1.78 -11.77
N VAL A 7 4.96 -2.42 -12.50
CA VAL A 7 5.10 -2.73 -13.92
C VAL A 7 3.82 -2.37 -14.64
N ASP A 8 3.88 -2.31 -15.97
CA ASP A 8 2.67 -2.27 -16.78
C ASP A 8 1.87 -3.56 -16.59
N GLY A 9 0.73 -3.46 -15.89
CA GLY A 9 -0.13 -4.59 -15.56
C GLY A 9 -0.87 -5.19 -16.76
N THR A 10 -0.92 -4.50 -17.90
CA THR A 10 -1.50 -5.03 -19.15
C THR A 10 -0.49 -5.81 -19.98
N SER A 11 0.80 -5.68 -19.67
CA SER A 11 1.89 -6.39 -20.31
C SER A 11 2.20 -7.71 -19.59
N VAL A 12 1.72 -8.82 -20.17
CA VAL A 12 2.00 -10.17 -19.67
C VAL A 12 3.51 -10.41 -19.53
N ALA A 13 4.32 -9.93 -20.48
CA ALA A 13 5.77 -10.06 -20.45
C ALA A 13 6.39 -9.34 -19.25
N SER A 14 5.92 -8.12 -18.95
CA SER A 14 6.43 -7.33 -17.80
C SER A 14 6.08 -7.98 -16.47
N VAL A 15 4.85 -8.49 -16.34
CA VAL A 15 4.41 -9.23 -15.15
C VAL A 15 5.20 -10.52 -14.99
N ALA A 16 5.34 -11.31 -16.05
CA ALA A 16 6.07 -12.57 -16.02
C ALA A 16 7.55 -12.38 -15.67
N ALA A 17 8.20 -11.34 -16.20
CA ALA A 17 9.59 -11.03 -15.86
C ALA A 17 9.74 -10.63 -14.38
N ALA A 18 8.83 -9.80 -13.85
CA ALA A 18 8.87 -9.38 -12.45
C ALA A 18 8.63 -10.55 -11.49
N VAL A 19 7.61 -11.37 -11.75
CA VAL A 19 7.29 -12.55 -10.93
C VAL A 19 8.39 -13.61 -11.05
N GLY A 20 8.83 -13.92 -12.27
CA GLY A 20 9.88 -14.89 -12.51
C GLY A 20 11.20 -14.50 -11.85
N GLY A 21 11.60 -13.24 -11.96
CA GLY A 21 12.80 -12.72 -11.29
C GLY A 21 12.72 -12.82 -9.76
N LEU A 22 11.53 -12.55 -9.19
CA LEU A 22 11.31 -12.68 -7.75
C LEU A 22 11.39 -14.14 -7.28
N LEU A 23 10.80 -15.07 -8.03
CA LEU A 23 10.82 -16.50 -7.71
C LEU A 23 12.20 -17.13 -7.90
N ALA A 24 13.01 -16.58 -8.80
CA ALA A 24 14.38 -17.04 -9.05
C ALA A 24 15.36 -16.64 -7.93
N ASP A 25 15.05 -15.60 -7.13
CA ASP A 25 15.87 -15.18 -5.98
C ASP A 25 15.02 -15.11 -4.68
N PRO A 26 14.91 -16.22 -3.94
CA PRO A 26 14.17 -16.26 -2.67
C PRO A 26 14.71 -15.31 -1.59
N ALA A 27 16.01 -14.98 -1.62
CA ALA A 27 16.60 -14.08 -0.64
C ALA A 27 16.19 -12.63 -0.91
N ALA A 28 16.21 -12.21 -2.18
CA ALA A 28 15.65 -10.92 -2.59
C ALA A 28 14.15 -10.84 -2.29
N ALA A 29 13.41 -11.91 -2.57
CA ALA A 29 11.97 -11.95 -2.28
C ALA A 29 11.67 -11.74 -0.78
N ARG A 30 12.45 -12.37 0.10
CA ARG A 30 12.31 -12.20 1.55
C ARG A 30 12.60 -10.76 1.99
N ARG A 31 13.73 -10.18 1.56
CA ARG A 31 14.07 -8.79 1.90
C ARG A 31 13.00 -7.80 1.44
N MET A 32 12.48 -7.98 0.23
CA MET A 32 11.42 -7.13 -0.31
C MET A 32 10.12 -7.27 0.48
N GLY A 33 9.76 -8.51 0.87
CA GLY A 33 8.59 -8.78 1.71
C GLY A 33 8.70 -8.21 3.13
N GLU A 34 9.89 -8.30 3.75
CA GLU A 34 10.20 -7.69 5.05
C GLU A 34 10.04 -6.17 4.98
N ALA A 35 10.65 -5.52 3.99
CA ALA A 35 10.51 -4.09 3.77
C ALA A 35 9.05 -3.65 3.53
N GLY A 36 8.28 -4.44 2.78
CA GLY A 36 6.85 -4.20 2.58
C GLY A 36 6.05 -4.29 3.88
N ARG A 37 6.32 -5.31 4.71
CA ARG A 37 5.65 -5.49 6.01
C ARG A 37 5.95 -4.33 6.95
N GLU A 38 7.21 -3.91 7.04
CA GLU A 38 7.61 -2.77 7.87
C GLU A 38 6.94 -1.48 7.42
N TRP A 39 6.83 -1.25 6.10
CA TRP A 39 6.16 -0.07 5.58
C TRP A 39 4.67 -0.04 5.95
N VAL A 40 3.96 -1.16 5.80
CA VAL A 40 2.55 -1.26 6.22
C VAL A 40 2.40 -1.01 7.72
N GLN A 41 3.28 -1.58 8.56
CA GLN A 41 3.22 -1.36 10.01
C GLN A 41 3.45 0.10 10.41
N ARG A 42 4.29 0.83 9.67
CA ARG A 42 4.53 2.26 9.92
C ARG A 42 3.40 3.15 9.43
N GLU A 43 2.97 2.96 8.18
CA GLU A 43 2.11 3.91 7.47
C GLU A 43 0.62 3.56 7.49
N TRP A 44 0.28 2.28 7.63
CA TRP A 44 -1.10 1.77 7.52
C TRP A 44 -1.59 1.24 8.86
N ARG A 45 -1.48 2.08 9.89
CA ARG A 45 -2.09 1.79 11.19
C ARG A 45 -3.54 2.29 11.22
N TRP A 46 -4.41 1.49 11.82
CA TRP A 46 -5.85 1.76 11.75
C TRP A 46 -6.27 3.03 12.51
N ASP A 47 -5.54 3.37 13.57
CA ASP A 47 -5.66 4.65 14.26
C ASP A 47 -5.34 5.86 13.38
N VAL A 48 -4.27 5.78 12.57
CA VAL A 48 -3.87 6.84 11.63
C VAL A 48 -4.92 7.03 10.52
N LEU A 49 -5.39 5.93 9.93
CA LEU A 49 -6.41 5.96 8.87
C LEU A 49 -7.76 6.45 9.40
N ALA A 50 -8.17 6.01 10.59
CA ALA A 50 -9.40 6.45 11.23
C ALA A 50 -9.34 7.93 11.64
N GLN A 51 -8.17 8.46 12.03
CA GLN A 51 -8.00 9.89 12.26
C GLN A 51 -8.13 10.68 10.96
N ARG A 52 -7.40 10.31 9.91
CA ARG A 52 -7.48 11.00 8.60
C ARG A 52 -8.90 11.00 8.03
N LEU A 53 -9.62 9.88 8.16
CA LEU A 53 -11.02 9.80 7.74
C LEU A 53 -11.93 10.70 8.58
N ARG A 54 -11.75 10.73 9.91
CA ARG A 54 -12.48 11.65 10.79
C ARG A 54 -12.24 13.11 10.42
N ASP A 55 -11.00 13.49 10.12
CA ASP A 55 -10.65 14.85 9.72
C ASP A 55 -11.35 15.24 8.41
N LEU A 56 -11.34 14.34 7.41
CA LEU A 56 -12.05 14.55 6.14
C LEU A 56 -13.58 14.67 6.29
N LEU A 57 -14.17 13.92 7.23
CA LEU A 57 -15.60 13.97 7.52
C LEU A 57 -15.99 15.16 8.39
N ALA A 58 -15.09 15.62 9.27
CA ALA A 58 -15.29 16.81 10.10
C ALA A 58 -15.25 18.11 9.28
N ASP A 59 -14.59 18.10 8.11
CA ASP A 59 -14.64 19.18 7.12
C ASP A 59 -15.91 19.15 6.26
N SER A 60 -16.87 18.25 6.53
CA SER A 60 -18.24 18.40 6.02
C SER A 60 -18.99 19.41 6.89
N PRO A 61 -19.73 20.38 6.29
CA PRO A 61 -20.37 21.45 7.05
C PRO A 61 -21.31 20.86 8.12
N PRO A 62 -21.41 21.49 9.30
CA PRO A 62 -22.27 20.99 10.38
C PRO A 62 -23.71 20.84 9.89
N ASP A 63 -24.33 19.70 10.22
CA ASP A 63 -25.74 19.46 9.93
C ASP A 63 -26.61 20.48 10.69
N LEU A 64 -27.19 21.42 9.94
CA LEU A 64 -28.07 22.47 10.45
C LEU A 64 -29.54 22.00 10.57
N SER A 65 -29.84 20.72 10.35
CA SER A 65 -31.21 20.15 10.40
C SER A 65 -31.83 20.11 11.80
N GLN A 66 -31.07 20.40 12.86
CA GLN A 66 -31.57 20.44 14.23
C GLN A 66 -31.67 21.86 14.82
N ARG A 67 -32.16 22.82 14.02
CA ARG A 67 -32.59 24.14 14.52
C ARG A 67 -34.02 24.46 14.12
#